data_AF-A0A847A3K6-F1
#
_entry.id   AF-A0A847A3K6-F1
#
_cell.length_a   1.000
_cell.length_b   1.000
_cell.length_c   1.000
_cell.angle_alpha   90.00
_cell.angle_beta   90.00
_cell.angle_gamma   90.00
#
_symmetry.space_group_name_H-M   'P 1'
#
loop_
_entity.id
_entity.type
_entity.pdbx_description
1 polymer ?
#
loop_
_entity_poly.entity_id
_entity_poly.type
_entity_poly.pdbx_seq_one_letter_code
_entity_poly.pdbx_strand_id
1 'polypeptide(L)'
;MISETEWTPDFGVGEPIIGRVYAFRSTRDGEVRYVGQTTKSLLRRRGEHRAQARRGRKTPFYSWLRKQNAEDYEVISLEAVAGDRELLGEAEEAWITLFRNSGDRLLNLTEGGLGPKGVQWTDGRRKEMSERNKGRKGVSLPGSLNPMWGRSHSEEQKRRWSQQRKGTNAGVNNVNYGKFGAEHPAYGRKLSSEARKLLSEQRQGEKNPNFGKTASGETRAKMSAAQKGVPKPSSVRSAHTRYHTNMNVFKDSCRHCLDDAAQNLDQ
;
A
#
# COMPACT_ATOMS: atom_id res chain seq x y z
N MET A 1 -32.55 7.70 25.47
CA MET A 1 -33.05 8.31 24.24
C MET A 1 -31.85 8.70 23.41
N ILE A 2 -31.43 7.82 22.49
CA ILE A 2 -30.31 8.08 21.58
C ILE A 2 -30.94 8.80 20.39
N SER A 3 -30.59 10.07 20.19
CA SER A 3 -31.08 10.86 19.07
C SER A 3 -30.48 10.30 17.77
N GLU A 4 -31.33 9.67 16.96
CA GLU A 4 -31.01 9.33 15.58
C GLU A 4 -30.68 10.61 14.84
N THR A 5 -29.41 10.80 14.49
CA THR A 5 -29.01 11.87 13.58
C THR A 5 -29.33 11.40 12.18
N GLU A 6 -30.48 11.82 11.67
CA GLU A 6 -30.91 11.60 10.29
C GLU A 6 -29.81 12.07 9.33
N TRP A 7 -29.32 11.14 8.50
CA TRP A 7 -28.41 11.43 7.41
C TRP A 7 -29.26 11.90 6.22
N THR A 8 -29.26 13.20 5.95
CA THR A 8 -29.87 13.76 4.74
C THR A 8 -28.83 13.79 3.61
N PRO A 9 -29.07 13.09 2.49
CA PRO A 9 -28.27 13.29 1.28
C PRO A 9 -28.73 14.59 0.61
N ASP A 10 -27.89 15.63 0.64
CA ASP A 10 -28.08 16.87 -0.13
C ASP A 10 -28.02 16.65 -1.67
N PHE A 11 -27.93 15.40 -2.12
CA PHE A 11 -27.66 15.07 -3.52
C PHE A 11 -28.72 14.08 -4.02
N GLY A 12 -29.60 14.60 -4.87
CA GLY A 12 -30.67 13.85 -5.53
C GLY A 12 -30.18 12.69 -6.38
N VAL A 13 -31.18 11.94 -6.88
CA VAL A 13 -31.09 10.63 -7.52
C VAL A 13 -30.17 10.64 -8.75
N GLY A 14 -28.90 10.32 -8.53
CA GLY A 14 -27.84 10.15 -9.52
C GLY A 14 -26.67 9.44 -8.84
N GLU A 15 -25.83 8.73 -9.61
CA GLU A 15 -24.71 7.95 -9.05
C GLU A 15 -23.91 8.74 -8.01
N PRO A 16 -23.51 8.12 -6.87
CA PRO A 16 -22.94 8.86 -5.75
C PRO A 16 -21.63 9.54 -6.17
N ILE A 17 -21.66 10.87 -6.24
CA ILE A 17 -20.47 11.70 -6.48
C ILE A 17 -19.48 11.45 -5.35
N ILE A 18 -18.32 10.92 -5.67
CA ILE A 18 -17.27 10.63 -4.68
C ILE A 18 -16.53 11.92 -4.31
N GLY A 19 -16.37 12.80 -5.29
CA GLY A 19 -15.60 14.01 -5.15
C GLY A 19 -15.64 14.90 -6.37
N ARG A 20 -14.87 15.99 -6.29
CA ARG A 20 -14.78 17.02 -7.31
C ARG A 20 -13.33 17.39 -7.57
N VAL A 21 -13.01 17.67 -8.82
CA VAL A 21 -11.79 18.36 -9.22
C VAL A 21 -12.06 19.87 -9.19
N TYR A 22 -11.13 20.63 -8.64
CA TYR A 22 -11.21 22.08 -8.50
C TYR A 22 -9.93 22.76 -8.93
N ALA A 23 -10.04 24.05 -9.25
CA ALA A 23 -8.91 24.90 -9.58
C ALA A 23 -8.88 26.17 -8.72
N PHE A 24 -7.68 26.63 -8.39
CA PHE A 24 -7.40 27.99 -7.93
C PHE A 24 -7.02 28.81 -9.15
N ARG A 25 -7.88 29.75 -9.53
CA ARG A 25 -7.66 30.70 -10.62
C ARG A 25 -7.30 32.06 -10.05
N SER A 26 -6.27 32.72 -10.59
CA SER A 26 -5.98 34.10 -10.17
C SER A 26 -6.95 35.06 -10.84
N THR A 27 -7.50 35.99 -10.08
CA THR A 27 -8.42 37.01 -10.61
C THR A 27 -7.69 38.12 -11.37
N ARG A 28 -6.35 38.19 -11.27
CA ARG A 28 -5.52 39.23 -11.90
C ARG A 28 -5.25 38.96 -13.37
N ASP A 29 -4.90 37.71 -13.71
CA ASP A 29 -4.54 37.29 -15.06
C ASP A 29 -5.48 36.21 -15.62
N GLY A 30 -6.40 35.70 -14.82
CA GLY A 30 -7.34 34.65 -15.23
C GLY A 30 -6.70 33.25 -15.32
N GLU A 31 -5.41 33.11 -15.00
CA GLU A 31 -4.69 31.84 -15.18
C GLU A 31 -4.97 30.88 -14.03
N VAL A 32 -5.01 29.59 -14.35
CA VAL A 32 -5.09 28.55 -13.33
C VAL A 32 -3.72 28.32 -12.69
N ARG A 33 -3.67 28.49 -11.37
CA ARG A 33 -2.43 28.41 -10.57
C ARG A 33 -2.29 27.06 -9.89
N TYR A 34 -3.40 26.37 -9.61
CA TYR A 34 -3.35 25.05 -8.98
C TYR A 34 -4.63 24.26 -9.25
N VAL A 35 -4.49 22.98 -9.56
CA VAL A 35 -5.60 22.02 -9.67
C VAL A 35 -5.48 21.00 -8.54
N GLY A 36 -6.61 20.60 -7.96
CA GLY A 36 -6.65 19.56 -6.95
C GLY A 36 -7.96 18.79 -6.94
N GLN A 37 -7.97 17.61 -6.33
CA GLN A 37 -9.21 16.86 -6.03
C GLN A 37 -9.63 16.95 -4.55
N THR A 38 -10.93 16.86 -4.28
CA THR A 38 -11.50 16.80 -2.93
C THR A 38 -12.76 15.96 -2.87
N THR A 39 -12.94 15.21 -1.78
CA THR A 39 -14.22 14.56 -1.43
C THR A 39 -15.04 15.38 -0.43
N LYS A 40 -14.49 16.53 0.02
CA LYS A 40 -15.14 17.49 0.91
C LYS A 40 -15.62 18.70 0.12
N SER A 41 -16.49 19.52 0.70
CA SER A 41 -16.90 20.79 0.11
C SER A 41 -15.72 21.71 -0.23
N LEU A 42 -15.85 22.49 -1.31
CA LEU A 42 -14.83 23.43 -1.77
C LEU A 42 -14.51 24.49 -0.72
N LEU A 43 -15.52 24.98 -0.01
CA LEU A 43 -15.34 25.95 1.09
C LEU A 43 -14.40 25.41 2.17
N ARG A 44 -14.62 24.16 2.61
CA ARG A 44 -13.77 23.51 3.60
C ARG A 44 -12.36 23.29 3.05
N ARG A 45 -12.25 22.83 1.80
CA ARG A 45 -10.95 22.57 1.17
C ARG A 45 -10.12 23.84 0.98
N ARG A 46 -10.76 24.95 0.60
CA ARG A 46 -10.14 26.29 0.54
C ARG A 46 -9.57 26.70 1.90
N GLY A 47 -10.36 26.54 2.96
CA GLY A 47 -9.92 26.80 4.34
C GLY A 47 -8.72 25.95 4.76
N GLU A 48 -8.73 24.65 4.43
CA GLU A 48 -7.62 23.74 4.71
C GLU A 48 -6.33 24.17 4.01
N HIS A 49 -6.38 24.57 2.73
CA HIS A 49 -5.21 25.08 2.02
C HIS A 49 -4.67 26.36 2.64
N ARG A 50 -5.54 27.32 3.02
CA ARG A 50 -5.12 28.55 3.69
C ARG A 50 -4.47 28.26 5.05
N ALA A 51 -5.04 27.35 5.83
CA ALA A 51 -4.46 26.93 7.10
C ALA A 51 -3.09 26.26 6.93
N GLN A 52 -2.95 25.37 5.93
CA GLN A 52 -1.66 24.73 5.64
C GLN A 52 -0.60 25.70 5.14
N ALA A 53 -0.99 26.68 4.32
CA ALA A 53 -0.11 27.74 3.86
C ALA A 53 0.42 28.58 5.04
N ARG A 54 -0.46 28.93 5.99
CA ARG A 54 -0.12 29.66 7.24
C ARG A 54 0.80 28.86 8.16
N ARG A 55 0.63 27.54 8.25
CA ARG A 55 1.52 26.64 9.01
C ARG A 55 2.92 26.47 8.42
N GLY A 56 3.23 27.15 7.31
CA GLY A 56 4.59 27.18 6.74
C GLY A 56 4.95 26.00 5.86
N ARG A 57 3.98 25.26 5.32
CA ARG A 57 4.27 24.20 4.34
C ARG A 57 4.96 24.79 3.11
N LYS A 58 6.12 24.24 2.74
CA LYS A 58 7.00 24.74 1.67
C LYS A 58 6.66 24.06 0.34
N THR A 59 5.74 24.64 -0.43
CA THR A 59 5.47 24.28 -1.84
C THR A 59 5.28 25.56 -2.67
N PRO A 60 5.51 25.55 -4.00
CA PRO A 60 5.28 26.70 -4.86
C PRO A 60 3.86 27.25 -4.72
N PHE A 61 2.84 26.37 -4.75
CA PHE A 61 1.45 26.74 -4.53
C PHE A 61 1.21 27.44 -3.19
N TYR A 62 1.73 26.93 -2.07
CA TYR A 62 1.52 27.58 -0.77
C TYR A 62 2.32 28.87 -0.60
N SER A 63 3.49 28.98 -1.24
CA SER A 63 4.25 30.21 -1.31
C SER A 63 3.51 31.29 -2.10
N TRP A 64 2.88 30.93 -3.21
CA TRP A 64 2.01 31.82 -3.96
C TRP A 64 0.76 32.20 -3.15
N LEU A 65 0.06 31.21 -2.57
CA LEU A 65 -1.17 31.44 -1.80
C LEU A 65 -0.95 32.37 -0.60
N ARG A 66 0.21 32.30 0.07
CA ARG A 66 0.55 33.24 1.18
C ARG A 66 0.63 34.70 0.74
N LYS A 67 0.96 34.96 -0.53
CA LYS A 67 1.06 36.31 -1.09
C LYS A 67 -0.28 36.86 -1.59
N GLN A 68 -1.32 36.02 -1.65
CA GLN A 68 -2.63 36.41 -2.14
C GLN A 68 -3.58 36.76 -0.99
N ASN A 69 -4.43 37.77 -1.21
CA ASN A 69 -5.64 38.03 -0.43
C ASN A 69 -6.79 37.13 -0.91
N ALA A 70 -7.93 37.15 -0.23
CA ALA A 70 -9.04 36.26 -0.55
C ALA A 70 -9.73 36.62 -1.88
N GLU A 71 -9.53 37.85 -2.34
CA GLU A 71 -10.09 38.45 -3.55
C GLU A 71 -9.16 38.28 -4.77
N ASP A 72 -7.88 37.97 -4.56
CA ASP A 72 -6.85 37.79 -5.60
C ASP A 72 -6.95 36.44 -6.34
N TYR A 73 -7.81 35.54 -5.84
CA TYR A 73 -8.05 34.24 -6.43
C TYR A 73 -9.47 33.76 -6.17
N GLU A 74 -9.92 32.88 -7.05
CA GLU A 74 -11.17 32.15 -6.90
C GLU A 74 -10.92 30.65 -6.93
N VAL A 75 -11.81 29.90 -6.27
CA VAL A 75 -11.76 28.43 -6.27
C VAL A 75 -12.96 27.92 -7.04
N ILE A 76 -12.73 27.43 -8.25
CA ILE A 76 -13.76 26.96 -9.17
C ILE A 76 -13.88 25.44 -9.12
N SER A 77 -15.11 24.93 -9.22
CA SER A 77 -15.37 23.50 -9.45
C SER A 77 -15.20 23.24 -10.94
N LEU A 78 -14.32 22.32 -11.32
CA LEU A 78 -14.10 21.95 -12.73
C LEU A 78 -15.02 20.80 -13.12
N GLU A 79 -15.02 19.74 -12.31
CA GLU A 79 -15.73 18.50 -12.63
C GLU A 79 -16.18 17.81 -11.35
N ALA A 80 -17.39 17.24 -11.38
CA ALA A 80 -17.89 16.35 -10.34
C ALA A 80 -17.83 14.91 -10.84
N VAL A 81 -17.12 14.05 -10.11
CA VAL A 81 -16.82 12.68 -10.53
C VAL A 81 -17.60 11.69 -9.67
N ALA A 82 -18.42 10.88 -10.33
CA ALA A 82 -19.07 9.70 -9.76
C ALA A 82 -18.25 8.43 -10.06
N GLY A 83 -18.44 7.35 -9.29
CA GLY A 83 -17.80 6.05 -9.55
C GLY A 83 -16.77 5.60 -8.49
N ASP A 84 -15.49 5.50 -8.85
CA ASP A 84 -14.37 5.16 -7.95
C ASP A 84 -13.33 6.30 -7.74
N ARG A 85 -12.41 6.09 -6.78
CA ARG A 85 -11.35 7.06 -6.47
C ARG A 85 -10.31 7.20 -7.58
N GLU A 86 -10.19 6.20 -8.46
CA GLU A 86 -9.21 6.17 -9.54
C GLU A 86 -9.65 7.12 -10.64
N LEU A 87 -10.93 7.11 -11.02
CA LEU A 87 -11.55 8.08 -11.92
C LEU A 87 -11.37 9.52 -11.43
N LEU A 88 -11.49 9.78 -10.12
CA LEU A 88 -11.25 11.11 -9.57
C LEU A 88 -9.78 11.55 -9.71
N GLY A 89 -8.84 10.59 -9.69
CA GLY A 89 -7.42 10.84 -9.93
C GLY A 89 -7.11 11.10 -11.41
N GLU A 90 -7.72 10.31 -12.30
CA GLU A 90 -7.60 10.47 -13.76
C GLU A 90 -8.16 11.83 -14.22
N ALA A 91 -9.30 12.25 -13.65
CA ALA A 91 -9.87 13.56 -13.91
C ALA A 91 -8.91 14.69 -13.46
N GLU A 92 -8.29 14.57 -12.26
CA GLU A 92 -7.30 15.56 -11.79
C GLU A 92 -6.11 15.66 -12.76
N GLU A 93 -5.59 14.52 -13.23
CA GLU A 93 -4.49 14.43 -14.19
C GLU A 93 -4.85 15.04 -15.56
N ALA A 94 -6.05 14.76 -16.06
CA ALA A 94 -6.56 15.32 -17.31
C ALA A 94 -6.64 16.86 -17.25
N TRP A 95 -7.19 17.41 -16.16
CA TRP A 95 -7.28 18.86 -15.97
C TRP A 95 -5.92 19.53 -15.81
N ILE A 96 -4.97 18.92 -15.09
CA ILE A 96 -3.59 19.44 -14.98
C ILE A 96 -2.93 19.47 -16.36
N THR A 97 -3.11 18.41 -17.14
CA THR A 97 -2.55 18.31 -18.50
C THR A 97 -3.16 19.35 -19.43
N LEU A 98 -4.48 19.53 -19.38
CA LEU A 98 -5.20 20.52 -20.18
C LEU A 98 -4.68 21.93 -19.93
N PHE A 99 -4.58 22.36 -18.67
CA PHE A 99 -4.15 23.72 -18.33
C PHE A 99 -2.65 23.94 -18.60
N ARG A 100 -1.80 22.91 -18.46
CA ARG A 100 -0.40 23.02 -18.90
C ARG A 100 -0.30 23.24 -20.41
N ASN A 101 -1.09 22.50 -21.18
CA ASN A 101 -1.11 22.60 -22.64
C ASN A 101 -1.72 23.91 -23.13
N SER A 102 -2.65 24.51 -22.37
CA SER A 102 -3.18 25.85 -22.66
C SER A 102 -2.22 26.98 -22.29
N GLY A 103 -1.08 26.67 -21.67
CA GLY A 103 -0.04 27.64 -21.30
C GLY A 103 -0.18 28.23 -19.90
N ASP A 104 -1.09 27.72 -19.05
CA ASP A 104 -1.23 28.20 -17.68
C ASP A 104 -0.02 27.83 -16.83
N ARG A 105 0.44 28.79 -16.03
CA ARG A 105 1.58 28.59 -15.10
C ARG A 105 1.11 27.89 -13.82
N LEU A 106 0.83 26.60 -13.97
CA LEU A 106 0.43 25.72 -12.87
C LEU A 106 1.56 25.51 -11.85
N LEU A 107 1.21 25.63 -10.57
CA LEU A 107 2.11 25.43 -9.42
C LEU A 107 2.00 24.01 -8.83
N ASN A 108 1.31 23.11 -9.52
CA ASN A 108 1.24 21.68 -9.21
C ASN A 108 2.63 21.05 -9.30
N LEU A 109 3.05 20.34 -8.25
CA LEU A 109 4.35 19.66 -8.19
C LEU A 109 4.40 18.33 -8.94
N THR A 110 3.23 17.75 -9.19
CA THR A 110 3.06 16.44 -9.84
C THR A 110 2.08 16.61 -10.99
N GLU A 111 1.99 15.59 -11.85
CA GLU A 111 1.03 15.58 -12.98
C GLU A 111 -0.41 15.31 -12.53
N GLY A 112 -0.60 14.80 -11.32
CA GLY A 112 -1.91 14.51 -10.74
C GLY A 112 -1.93 13.12 -10.11
N GLY A 113 -3.11 12.69 -9.66
CA GLY A 113 -3.39 11.32 -9.24
C GLY A 113 -3.46 11.11 -7.72
N LEU A 114 -3.87 9.91 -7.31
CA LEU A 114 -4.11 9.46 -5.91
C LEU A 114 -2.86 9.44 -5.01
N GLY A 115 -2.21 10.59 -4.83
CA GLY A 115 -0.96 10.76 -4.09
C GLY A 115 0.27 10.75 -5.01
N PRO A 116 1.49 10.86 -4.45
CA PRO A 116 2.74 10.87 -5.20
C PRO A 116 3.07 9.47 -5.75
N LYS A 117 2.18 8.88 -6.53
CA LYS A 117 2.54 7.83 -7.48
C LYS A 117 3.32 8.53 -8.58
N GLY A 118 4.56 8.11 -8.82
CA GLY A 118 5.38 8.67 -9.91
C GLY A 118 6.33 9.81 -9.54
N VAL A 119 6.50 10.19 -8.26
CA VAL A 119 7.69 11.00 -7.89
C VAL A 119 8.92 10.11 -8.05
N GLN A 120 9.54 10.18 -9.23
CA GLN A 120 10.85 9.59 -9.44
C GLN A 120 11.85 10.31 -8.54
N TRP A 121 12.29 9.61 -7.50
CA TRP A 121 13.35 10.11 -6.64
C TRP A 121 14.63 10.11 -7.45
N THR A 122 15.14 11.29 -7.77
CA THR A 122 16.49 11.45 -8.30
C THR A 122 17.49 10.86 -7.31
N ASP A 123 18.60 10.33 -7.81
CA ASP A 123 19.60 9.68 -6.95
C ASP A 123 20.15 10.62 -5.87
N GLY A 124 20.30 11.91 -6.18
CA GLY A 124 20.64 12.94 -5.21
C GLY A 124 19.63 13.05 -4.07
N ARG A 125 18.32 13.11 -4.38
CA ARG A 125 17.25 13.23 -3.38
C ARG A 125 17.11 11.96 -2.53
N ARG A 126 17.34 10.79 -3.12
CA ARG A 126 17.37 9.51 -2.41
C ARG A 126 18.56 9.45 -1.44
N LYS A 127 19.72 9.95 -1.87
CA LYS A 127 20.93 10.04 -1.04
C LYS A 127 20.73 11.01 0.13
N GLU A 128 20.24 12.22 -0.11
CA GLU A 128 19.94 13.20 0.95
C GLU A 128 18.93 12.68 1.98
N MET A 129 17.88 11.99 1.52
CA MET A 129 16.90 11.40 2.43
C MET A 129 17.51 10.24 3.24
N SER A 130 18.36 9.43 2.59
CA SER A 130 19.12 8.37 3.27
C SER A 130 20.07 8.96 4.31
N GLU A 131 20.80 10.03 4.01
CA GLU A 131 21.70 10.71 4.94
C GLU A 131 20.94 11.32 6.13
N ARG A 132 19.80 11.95 5.87
CA ARG A 132 18.92 12.50 6.93
C ARG A 132 18.34 11.43 7.86
N ASN A 133 18.09 10.24 7.34
CA ASN A 133 17.49 9.13 8.08
C ASN A 133 18.55 8.18 8.66
N LYS A 134 19.76 8.13 8.11
CA LYS A 134 20.90 7.40 8.68
C LYS A 134 21.24 8.01 10.04
N GLY A 135 21.27 7.17 11.07
CA GLY A 135 21.56 7.60 12.43
C GLY A 135 20.36 8.12 13.22
N ARG A 136 19.18 8.30 12.60
CA ARG A 136 17.93 8.43 13.37
C ARG A 136 17.64 7.08 14.01
N LYS A 137 17.93 6.96 15.31
CA LYS A 137 17.38 5.88 16.12
C LYS A 137 15.87 6.01 16.07
N GLY A 138 15.20 5.17 15.28
CA GLY A 138 13.77 4.98 15.43
C GLY A 138 13.51 4.69 16.90
N VAL A 139 12.50 5.33 17.48
CA VAL A 139 12.15 5.05 18.87
C VAL A 139 11.55 3.65 18.87
N SER A 140 12.40 2.65 19.12
CA SER A 140 11.93 1.30 19.40
C SER A 140 11.16 1.40 20.71
N LEU A 141 9.85 1.25 20.62
CA LEU A 141 8.94 1.23 21.76
C LEU A 141 8.58 -0.24 22.03
N PRO A 142 9.41 -1.02 22.75
CA PRO A 142 9.10 -2.40 23.06
C PRO A 142 8.03 -2.49 24.15
N GLY A 143 7.25 -3.58 24.13
CA GLY A 143 6.28 -3.86 25.19
C GLY A 143 5.27 -2.72 25.36
N SER A 144 4.98 -2.37 26.61
CA SER A 144 4.01 -1.34 27.02
C SER A 144 4.29 0.07 26.50
N LEU A 145 5.52 0.34 26.05
CA LEU A 145 5.85 1.62 25.42
C LEU A 145 5.21 1.77 24.04
N ASN A 146 4.85 0.66 23.38
CA ASN A 146 4.13 0.70 22.12
C ASN A 146 2.67 1.12 22.38
N PRO A 147 2.15 2.19 21.73
CA PRO A 147 0.74 2.59 21.86
C PRO A 147 -0.27 1.48 21.49
N MET A 148 0.18 0.49 20.72
CA MET A 148 -0.61 -0.66 20.29
C MET A 148 -0.36 -1.92 21.16
N TRP A 149 0.44 -1.84 22.22
CA TRP A 149 0.65 -2.96 23.13
C TRP A 149 -0.64 -3.37 23.82
N GLY A 150 -0.93 -4.68 23.82
CA GLY A 150 -2.16 -5.23 24.38
C GLY A 150 -3.44 -4.94 23.59
N ARG A 151 -3.35 -4.18 22.48
CA ARG A 151 -4.49 -3.92 21.60
C ARG A 151 -4.56 -4.99 20.50
N SER A 152 -5.76 -5.53 20.29
CA SER A 152 -6.06 -6.41 19.17
C SER A 152 -7.07 -5.74 18.26
N HIS A 153 -6.93 -5.94 16.94
CA HIS A 153 -7.97 -5.55 16.00
C HIS A 153 -9.20 -6.45 16.16
N SER A 154 -10.38 -5.88 15.92
CA SER A 154 -11.63 -6.65 15.91
C SER A 154 -11.62 -7.69 14.79
N GLU A 155 -12.38 -8.76 14.96
CA GLU A 155 -12.52 -9.81 13.94
C GLU A 155 -13.09 -9.26 12.63
N GLU A 156 -14.03 -8.31 12.70
CA GLU A 156 -14.56 -7.62 11.53
C GLU A 156 -13.45 -6.90 10.74
N GLN A 157 -12.57 -6.17 11.44
CA GLN A 157 -11.51 -5.40 10.81
C GLN A 157 -10.41 -6.32 10.24
N LYS A 158 -10.08 -7.41 10.92
CA LYS A 158 -9.21 -8.47 10.38
C LYS A 158 -9.81 -9.09 9.12
N ARG A 159 -11.12 -9.37 9.11
CA ARG A 159 -11.84 -9.93 7.96
C ARG A 159 -11.85 -8.97 6.78
N ARG A 160 -12.10 -7.68 7.02
CA ARG A 160 -12.03 -6.62 5.99
C ARG A 160 -10.66 -6.55 5.34
N TRP A 161 -9.58 -6.53 6.14
CA TRP A 161 -8.22 -6.54 5.58
C TRP A 161 -7.87 -7.83 4.85
N SER A 162 -8.33 -8.97 5.35
CA SER A 162 -8.17 -10.26 4.66
C SER A 162 -8.82 -10.23 3.28
N GLN A 163 -10.06 -9.73 3.19
CA GLN A 163 -10.77 -9.57 1.92
C GLN A 163 -10.05 -8.58 0.99
N GLN A 164 -9.66 -7.41 1.49
CA GLN A 164 -8.97 -6.38 0.69
C GLN A 164 -7.61 -6.85 0.15
N ARG A 165 -6.89 -7.69 0.90
CA ARG A 165 -5.56 -8.20 0.52
C ARG A 165 -5.62 -9.53 -0.20
N LYS A 166 -6.79 -10.14 -0.33
CA LYS A 166 -6.96 -11.40 -1.04
C LYS A 166 -6.57 -11.17 -2.51
N GLY A 167 -5.59 -11.90 -3.00
CA GLY A 167 -5.13 -11.79 -4.40
C GLY A 167 -4.08 -10.71 -4.68
N THR A 168 -3.80 -9.76 -3.77
CA THR A 168 -2.82 -8.68 -4.05
C THR A 168 -1.37 -9.17 -4.14
N ASN A 169 -1.05 -10.29 -3.48
CA ASN A 169 0.27 -10.94 -3.53
C ASN A 169 0.23 -12.35 -4.15
N ALA A 170 -0.86 -12.67 -4.86
CA ALA A 170 -1.02 -13.94 -5.56
C ALA A 170 -1.18 -13.71 -7.06
N GLY A 171 -0.87 -14.70 -7.88
CA GLY A 171 -0.97 -14.56 -9.32
C GLY A 171 0.08 -13.61 -9.90
N VAL A 172 -0.08 -13.30 -11.18
CA VAL A 172 0.81 -12.45 -12.00
C VAL A 172 1.11 -11.07 -11.37
N ASN A 173 0.28 -10.61 -10.44
CA ASN A 173 0.45 -9.33 -9.74
C ASN A 173 1.59 -9.33 -8.71
N ASN A 174 2.01 -10.51 -8.23
CA ASN A 174 3.20 -10.61 -7.39
C ASN A 174 4.43 -10.67 -8.31
N VAL A 175 5.36 -9.74 -8.11
CA VAL A 175 6.60 -9.59 -8.92
C VAL A 175 7.45 -10.87 -8.93
N ASN A 176 7.26 -11.74 -7.93
CA ASN A 176 7.93 -13.03 -7.79
C ASN A 176 7.04 -14.23 -8.15
N TYR A 177 5.80 -14.03 -8.59
CA TYR A 177 4.94 -15.10 -9.06
C TYR A 177 5.43 -15.65 -10.41
N GLY A 178 5.35 -16.97 -10.59
CA GLY A 178 5.84 -17.66 -11.79
C GLY A 178 7.36 -17.76 -11.87
N LYS A 179 8.11 -16.88 -11.21
CA LYS A 179 9.59 -16.91 -11.15
C LYS A 179 10.07 -18.02 -10.22
N PHE A 180 10.08 -19.24 -10.73
CA PHE A 180 10.73 -20.40 -10.15
C PHE A 180 11.85 -20.86 -11.07
N GLY A 181 12.77 -21.70 -10.57
CA GLY A 181 13.89 -22.14 -11.41
C GLY A 181 14.76 -20.97 -11.86
N ALA A 182 15.40 -21.10 -13.03
CA ALA A 182 16.37 -20.13 -13.58
C ALA A 182 15.89 -18.67 -13.67
N GLU A 183 14.59 -18.46 -13.72
CA GLU A 183 13.98 -17.13 -13.83
C GLU A 183 13.91 -16.38 -12.48
N HIS A 184 14.09 -17.08 -11.36
CA HIS A 184 14.12 -16.43 -10.05
C HIS A 184 15.46 -15.68 -9.84
N PRO A 185 15.47 -14.42 -9.37
CA PRO A 185 16.71 -13.64 -9.20
C PRO A 185 17.76 -14.28 -8.27
N ALA A 186 17.32 -15.19 -7.41
CA ALA A 186 18.19 -15.94 -6.50
C ALA A 186 18.45 -17.39 -6.94
N TYR A 187 18.00 -17.82 -8.12
CA TYR A 187 18.29 -19.17 -8.61
C TYR A 187 19.77 -19.37 -8.87
N GLY A 188 20.28 -20.56 -8.57
CA GLY A 188 21.70 -20.88 -8.70
C GLY A 188 22.61 -20.19 -7.67
N ARG A 189 22.13 -19.20 -6.90
CA ARG A 189 22.90 -18.62 -5.80
C ARG A 189 23.10 -19.65 -4.71
N LYS A 190 24.34 -20.13 -4.57
CA LYS A 190 24.77 -20.93 -3.42
C LYS A 190 25.44 -20.00 -2.43
N LEU A 191 25.03 -20.11 -1.17
CA LEU A 191 25.77 -19.47 -0.08
C LEU A 191 27.18 -20.06 -0.05
N SER A 192 28.21 -19.21 -0.01
CA SER A 192 29.61 -19.63 0.11
C SER A 192 29.81 -20.44 1.39
N SER A 193 30.82 -21.31 1.40
CA SER A 193 31.19 -22.08 2.59
C SER A 193 31.48 -21.17 3.78
N GLU A 194 32.18 -20.05 3.54
CA GLU A 194 32.49 -19.02 4.53
C GLU A 194 31.23 -18.35 5.08
N ALA A 195 30.29 -17.95 4.22
CA ALA A 195 29.03 -17.33 4.65
C ALA A 195 28.16 -18.32 5.45
N ARG A 196 28.14 -19.61 5.08
CA ARG A 196 27.45 -20.65 5.87
C ARG A 196 28.10 -20.83 7.24
N LYS A 197 29.43 -20.84 7.28
CA LYS A 197 30.17 -20.95 8.54
C LYS A 197 29.88 -19.77 9.45
N LEU A 198 29.93 -18.54 8.93
CA LEU A 198 29.62 -17.33 9.68
C LEU A 198 28.20 -17.35 10.25
N LEU A 199 27.21 -17.73 9.44
CA LEU A 199 25.82 -17.85 9.91
C LEU A 199 25.64 -18.96 10.96
N SER A 200 26.37 -20.06 10.83
CA SER A 200 26.37 -21.16 11.80
C SER A 200 26.97 -20.70 13.13
N GLU A 201 28.14 -20.06 13.09
CA GLU A 201 28.84 -19.52 14.27
C GLU A 201 28.01 -18.46 15.00
N GLN A 202 27.22 -17.66 14.27
CA GLN A 202 26.30 -16.68 14.86
C GLN A 202 25.12 -17.31 15.61
N ARG A 203 24.83 -18.60 15.40
CA ARG A 203 23.66 -19.29 15.97
C ARG A 203 24.04 -20.54 16.77
N GLN A 204 25.32 -20.73 17.08
CA GLN A 204 25.83 -21.87 17.84
C GLN A 204 26.12 -21.49 19.29
N GLY A 205 25.96 -22.46 20.20
CA GLY A 205 26.21 -22.26 21.62
C GLY A 205 25.40 -21.09 22.18
N GLU A 206 26.03 -20.31 23.05
CA GLU A 206 25.43 -19.16 23.75
C GLU A 206 24.89 -18.05 22.83
N LYS A 207 25.36 -17.98 21.58
CA LYS A 207 24.84 -17.03 20.59
C LYS A 207 23.47 -17.43 20.06
N ASN A 208 23.07 -18.69 20.20
CA ASN A 208 21.72 -19.11 19.88
C ASN A 208 20.73 -18.45 20.85
N PRO A 209 19.71 -17.71 20.36
CA PRO A 209 18.71 -17.08 21.22
C PRO A 209 17.98 -18.04 22.18
N ASN A 210 17.99 -19.34 21.85
CA ASN A 210 17.39 -20.42 22.63
C ASN A 210 18.41 -21.28 23.40
N PHE A 211 19.69 -20.90 23.45
CA PHE A 211 20.68 -21.62 24.24
C PHE A 211 20.30 -21.65 25.72
N GLY A 212 20.37 -22.82 26.35
CA GLY A 212 19.97 -23.03 27.74
C GLY A 212 18.46 -22.89 28.02
N LYS A 213 17.64 -22.56 27.01
CA LYS A 213 16.17 -22.44 27.18
C LYS A 213 15.50 -23.74 26.76
N THR A 214 14.85 -24.40 27.70
CA THR A 214 13.97 -25.55 27.43
C THR A 214 12.51 -25.14 27.58
N ALA A 215 11.68 -25.45 26.59
CA ALA A 215 10.23 -25.28 26.74
C ALA A 215 9.73 -26.15 27.91
N SER A 216 8.88 -25.58 28.77
CA SER A 216 8.28 -26.32 29.89
C SER A 216 7.47 -27.52 29.39
N GLY A 217 7.30 -28.53 30.24
CA GLY A 217 6.47 -29.71 29.91
C GLY A 217 5.05 -29.31 29.46
N GLU A 218 4.46 -28.34 30.13
CA GLU A 218 3.15 -27.77 29.79
C GLU A 218 3.14 -27.12 28.39
N THR A 219 4.17 -26.34 28.06
CA THR A 219 4.29 -25.69 26.73
C THR A 219 4.46 -26.73 25.62
N ARG A 220 5.25 -27.78 25.86
CA ARG A 220 5.41 -28.90 24.92
C ARG A 220 4.10 -29.65 24.72
N ALA A 221 3.32 -29.86 25.79
CA ALA A 221 2.01 -30.49 25.70
C ALA A 221 1.02 -29.65 24.87
N LYS A 222 0.96 -28.33 25.07
CA LYS A 222 0.12 -27.41 24.27
C LYS A 222 0.51 -27.44 22.79
N MET A 223 1.80 -27.37 22.46
CA MET A 223 2.28 -27.47 21.08
C MET A 223 1.95 -28.83 20.44
N SER A 224 2.09 -29.92 21.20
CA SER A 224 1.75 -31.28 20.75
C SER A 224 0.25 -31.42 20.47
N ALA A 225 -0.60 -30.97 21.39
CA ALA A 225 -2.05 -31.00 21.24
C ALA A 225 -2.52 -30.20 20.01
N ALA A 226 -1.94 -29.03 19.75
CA ALA A 226 -2.25 -28.22 18.58
C ALA A 226 -1.81 -28.84 17.25
N GLN A 227 -0.80 -29.70 17.26
CA GLN A 227 -0.27 -30.37 16.06
C GLN A 227 -0.93 -31.73 15.80
N LYS A 228 -1.47 -32.38 16.84
CA LYS A 228 -2.10 -33.70 16.74
C LYS A 228 -3.37 -33.61 15.89
N GLY A 229 -3.44 -34.41 14.83
CA GLY A 229 -4.61 -34.49 13.95
C GLY A 229 -4.68 -33.41 12.86
N VAL A 230 -3.76 -32.45 12.82
CA VAL A 230 -3.69 -31.49 11.70
C VAL A 230 -3.11 -32.22 10.47
N PRO A 231 -3.86 -32.35 9.37
CA PRO A 231 -3.38 -33.03 8.17
C PRO A 231 -2.23 -32.22 7.57
N LYS A 232 -1.01 -32.77 7.69
CA LYS A 232 0.16 -32.19 7.04
C LYS A 232 0.18 -32.69 5.60
N PRO A 233 0.23 -31.81 4.59
CA PRO A 233 0.42 -32.28 3.23
C PRO A 233 1.71 -33.10 3.20
N SER A 234 1.63 -34.31 2.65
CA SER A 234 2.83 -35.14 2.50
C SER A 234 3.89 -34.32 1.74
N SER A 235 5.16 -34.52 2.08
CA SER A 235 6.26 -33.87 1.37
C SER A 235 6.15 -34.10 -0.15
N VAL A 236 5.61 -35.26 -0.54
CA VAL A 236 5.29 -35.65 -1.92
C VAL A 236 4.19 -34.78 -2.53
N ARG A 237 3.06 -34.56 -1.85
CA ARG A 237 1.99 -33.66 -2.35
C ARG A 237 2.45 -32.21 -2.42
N SER A 238 3.25 -31.75 -1.45
CA SER A 238 3.84 -30.41 -1.49
C SER A 238 4.87 -30.24 -2.62
N ALA A 239 5.61 -31.28 -2.98
CA ALA A 239 6.48 -31.27 -4.15
C ALA A 239 5.66 -31.27 -5.45
N HIS A 240 4.62 -32.09 -5.53
CA HIS A 240 3.69 -32.12 -6.66
C HIS A 240 3.08 -30.74 -6.94
N THR A 241 2.46 -30.12 -5.93
CA THR A 241 1.86 -28.79 -6.11
C THR A 241 2.88 -27.76 -6.58
N ARG A 242 4.13 -27.83 -6.11
CA ARG A 242 5.19 -26.87 -6.49
C ARG A 242 5.70 -27.05 -7.92
N TYR A 243 5.92 -28.28 -8.35
CA TYR A 243 6.63 -28.56 -9.61
C TYR A 243 5.70 -28.97 -10.77
N HIS A 244 4.48 -29.42 -10.48
CA HIS A 244 3.51 -29.83 -11.49
C HIS A 244 2.35 -28.85 -11.56
N THR A 245 1.53 -28.75 -10.51
CA THR A 245 0.31 -27.93 -10.51
C THR A 245 0.60 -26.45 -10.72
N ASN A 246 1.47 -25.83 -9.90
CA ASN A 246 1.76 -24.39 -10.00
C ASN A 246 2.51 -23.99 -11.27
N MET A 247 3.22 -24.92 -11.89
CA MET A 247 3.97 -24.69 -13.14
C MET A 247 3.17 -25.14 -14.36
N ASN A 248 1.97 -25.68 -14.18
CA ASN A 248 1.12 -26.24 -15.22
C ASN A 248 1.83 -27.34 -16.04
N VAL A 249 2.68 -28.14 -15.39
CA VAL A 249 3.45 -29.24 -15.99
C VAL A 249 2.85 -30.57 -15.59
N PHE A 250 2.22 -31.27 -16.54
CA PHE A 250 1.70 -32.61 -16.34
C PHE A 250 2.82 -33.66 -16.47
N LYS A 251 2.81 -34.66 -15.59
CA LYS A 251 3.72 -35.81 -15.65
C LYS A 251 2.95 -37.09 -15.41
N ASP A 252 2.92 -37.96 -16.41
CA ASP A 252 2.26 -39.27 -16.40
C ASP A 252 2.74 -40.20 -15.27
N SER A 253 4.00 -40.08 -14.86
CA SER A 253 4.59 -40.89 -13.80
C SER A 253 4.24 -40.38 -12.38
N CYS A 254 3.57 -39.23 -12.25
CA CYS A 254 3.25 -38.62 -10.96
C CYS A 254 1.81 -38.94 -10.58
N ARG A 255 1.62 -39.77 -9.54
CA ARG A 255 0.29 -40.20 -9.09
C ARG A 255 -0.68 -39.04 -8.84
N HIS A 256 -0.19 -37.93 -8.29
CA HIS A 256 -1.03 -36.76 -8.04
C HIS A 256 -1.40 -35.98 -9.31
N CYS A 257 -0.60 -36.01 -10.38
CA CYS A 257 -1.00 -35.47 -11.67
C CYS A 257 -2.16 -36.27 -12.26
N LEU A 258 -2.09 -37.61 -12.14
CA LEU A 258 -3.14 -38.51 -12.58
C LEU A 258 -4.41 -38.33 -11.76
N ASP A 259 -4.29 -38.22 -10.42
CA ASP A 259 -5.41 -37.96 -9.52
C ASP A 259 -6.10 -36.61 -9.85
N ASP A 260 -5.31 -35.53 -10.03
CA ASP A 260 -5.84 -34.20 -10.37
C ASP A 260 -6.51 -34.19 -11.76
N ALA A 261 -5.97 -34.94 -12.74
CA ALA A 261 -6.57 -35.05 -14.07
C ALA A 261 -7.88 -35.84 -14.05
N ALA A 262 -7.97 -36.91 -13.25
CA ALA A 262 -9.19 -37.69 -13.09
C ALA A 262 -10.31 -36.86 -12.43
N GLN A 263 -9.99 -36.05 -11.42
CA GLN A 263 -10.98 -35.19 -10.73
C GLN A 263 -11.52 -34.05 -11.60
N ASN A 264 -10.74 -33.58 -12.58
CA ASN A 264 -11.17 -32.55 -13.53
C ASN A 264 -12.02 -33.11 -14.69
N LEU A 265 -12.08 -34.44 -14.87
CA LEU A 265 -12.93 -35.09 -15.88
C LEU A 265 -14.34 -35.42 -15.34
N ASP A 266 -14.49 -35.48 -14.01
CA ASP A 266 -15.75 -35.75 -13.30
C ASP A 266 -16.53 -34.47 -12.92
N GLN A 267 -16.07 -33.28 -13.34
CA GLN A 267 -16.74 -31.98 -13.18
C GLN A 267 -17.19 -31.40 -14.52
#